data_AF-A0A1H8P7U5-F1
#
_entry.id   AF-A0A1H8P7U5-F1
#
_cell.length_a   1.000
_cell.length_b   1.000
_cell.length_c   1.000
_cell.angle_alpha   90.00
_cell.angle_beta   90.00
_cell.angle_gamma   90.00
#
_symmetry.space_group_name_H-M   'P 1'
#
loop_
_entity.id
_entity.type
_entity.pdbx_description
1 polymer ?
#
loop_
_entity_poly.entity_id
_entity_poly.type
_entity_poly.pdbx_seq_one_letter_code
_entity_poly.pdbx_strand_id
1 'polypeptide(L)' 'MPCPTCGTHDQRGAYCVSCGTELLALTQPVLRLETRRKPAVPPVAARVR' A
#
# COMPACT_ATOMS: atom_id res chain seq x y z
N MET A 1 8.24 -18.47 -9.36
CA MET A 1 9.61 -18.04 -9.71
C MET A 1 10.49 -18.33 -8.52
N PRO A 2 11.66 -18.96 -8.68
CA PRO A 2 12.55 -19.24 -7.56
C PRO A 2 13.15 -17.94 -6.99
N CYS A 3 13.31 -17.87 -5.68
CA CYS A 3 13.99 -16.76 -5.01
C CYS A 3 15.45 -16.64 -5.51
N PRO A 4 15.94 -15.44 -5.86
CA PRO A 4 17.31 -15.28 -6.35
C PRO A 4 18.38 -15.51 -5.28
N THR A 5 18.03 -15.48 -3.99
CA THR A 5 18.99 -15.64 -2.89
C THR A 5 19.13 -17.10 -2.45
N CYS A 6 18.02 -17.80 -2.27
CA CYS A 6 18.02 -19.16 -1.73
C CYS A 6 17.55 -20.23 -2.72
N GLY A 7 17.02 -19.85 -3.88
CA GLY A 7 16.50 -20.78 -4.88
C GLY A 7 15.17 -21.45 -4.52
N THR A 8 14.62 -21.19 -3.33
CA THR A 8 13.32 -21.76 -2.93
C THR A 8 12.19 -21.20 -3.78
N HIS A 9 11.20 -22.04 -4.13
CA HIS A 9 10.09 -21.62 -4.98
C HIS A 9 9.23 -20.58 -4.23
N ASP A 10 9.30 -19.34 -4.68
CA ASP A 10 8.63 -18.24 -3.98
C ASP A 10 7.14 -18.16 -4.34
N GLN A 11 6.31 -18.08 -3.29
CA GLN A 11 4.89 -17.79 -3.37
C GLN A 11 4.73 -16.28 -3.42
N ARG A 12 4.28 -15.74 -4.57
CA ARG A 12 4.07 -14.31 -4.87
C ARG A 12 3.79 -13.47 -3.61
N GLY A 13 4.80 -12.78 -3.11
CA GLY A 13 4.75 -11.92 -1.92
C GLY A 13 5.81 -10.82 -1.96
N ALA A 14 5.88 -10.00 -0.90
CA ALA A 14 6.88 -8.93 -0.77
C ALA A 14 8.25 -9.44 -0.28
N TYR A 15 8.31 -10.64 0.28
CA TYR A 15 9.53 -11.24 0.81
C TYR A 15 9.48 -12.76 0.70
N CYS A 16 10.66 -13.39 0.67
CA CYS A 16 10.77 -14.83 0.66
C CYS A 16 10.47 -15.40 2.04
N VAL A 17 9.49 -16.29 2.13
CA VAL A 17 9.11 -16.94 3.40
C VAL A 17 10.21 -17.84 3.98
N SER A 18 11.17 -18.26 3.16
CA SER A 18 12.23 -19.20 3.57
C SER A 18 13.48 -18.51 4.09
N CYS A 19 13.93 -17.44 3.43
CA CYS A 19 15.17 -16.74 3.80
C CYS A 19 14.96 -15.27 4.23
N GLY A 20 13.73 -14.75 4.14
CA GLY A 20 13.40 -13.39 4.53
C GLY A 20 13.88 -12.30 3.57
N THR A 21 14.52 -12.64 2.45
CA THR A 21 14.95 -11.66 1.44
C THR A 21 13.73 -10.92 0.90
N GLU A 22 13.79 -9.59 0.83
CA GLU A 22 12.79 -8.80 0.11
C GLU A 22 12.81 -9.18 -1.38
N LEU A 23 11.71 -9.79 -1.84
CA LEU A 23 11.49 -9.93 -3.27
C LEU A 23 10.91 -8.60 -3.71
N LEU A 24 11.51 -7.99 -4.74
CA LEU A 24 10.97 -6.80 -5.39
C LEU A 24 9.57 -7.15 -5.93
N ALA A 25 8.57 -7.06 -5.07
CA ALA A 25 7.19 -7.04 -5.47
C ALA A 25 7.09 -5.78 -6.31
N LEU A 26 6.86 -5.96 -7.61
CA LEU A 26 6.33 -4.94 -8.50
C LEU A 26 4.91 -4.57 -8.05
N THR A 27 4.72 -4.26 -6.77
CA THR A 27 3.68 -3.36 -6.30
C THR A 27 4.03 -2.04 -6.97
N GLN A 28 3.57 -1.90 -8.22
CA GLN A 28 3.28 -0.58 -8.73
C GLN A 28 2.51 0.10 -7.62
N PRO A 29 3.00 1.23 -7.07
CA PRO A 29 2.15 2.03 -6.22
C PRO A 29 0.96 2.31 -7.12
N VAL A 30 -0.21 1.78 -6.76
CA VAL A 30 -1.47 2.22 -7.36
C VAL A 30 -1.37 3.73 -7.23
N LEU A 31 -1.15 4.43 -8.34
CA LEU A 31 -1.14 5.89 -8.35
C LEU A 31 -2.43 6.21 -7.62
N ARG A 32 -2.31 6.80 -6.43
CA ARG A 32 -3.47 7.24 -5.67
C ARG A 32 -4.19 8.16 -6.63
N LEU A 33 -5.26 7.64 -7.23
CA LEU A 33 -6.23 8.47 -7.91
C LEU A 33 -6.74 9.36 -6.78
N GLU A 34 -6.27 10.61 -6.76
CA GLU A 34 -6.49 11.59 -5.71
C GLU A 34 -7.96 12.03 -5.68
N THR A 35 -8.88 11.13 -5.34
CA THR A 35 -10.32 11.40 -5.31
C THR A 35 -10.84 11.66 -3.89
N ARG A 36 -9.98 12.12 -2.99
CA ARG A 36 -10.40 12.55 -1.64
C ARG A 36 -10.07 14.02 -1.38
N ARG A 37 -10.50 14.92 -2.28
CA ARG A 37 -10.75 16.30 -1.88
C ARG A 37 -12.05 16.33 -1.06
N LYS A 38 -11.92 16.21 0.26
CA LYS A 38 -13.03 16.35 1.21
C LYS A 38 -13.60 17.78 1.07
N PRO A 39 -14.89 17.99 0.78
CA PRO A 39 -15.45 19.33 0.76
C PRO A 39 -15.33 19.96 2.15
N ALA A 40 -14.88 21.21 2.20
CA ALA A 40 -14.91 22.00 3.42
C ALA A 40 -16.38 22.28 3.77
N VAL A 41 -16.93 21.55 4.73
CA VAL A 41 -18.21 21.92 5.32
C VAL A 41 -17.92 23.09 6.28
N PRO A 42 -18.45 24.30 6.06
CA PRO A 42 -18.27 25.38 7.02
C PRO A 42 -18.94 25.00 8.35
N PRO A 43 -18.36 25.37 9.51
CA PRO A 43 -19.00 25.12 10.78
C PRO A 43 -20.32 25.89 10.80
N VAL A 44 -21.42 25.17 11.03
CA VAL A 44 -22.72 25.79 11.28
C VAL A 44 -22.56 26.72 12.47
N ALA A 45 -22.75 28.03 12.24
CA ALA A 45 -22.66 29.02 13.30
C ALA A 45 -23.66 28.66 14.39
N ALA A 46 -23.14 28.41 15.60
CA ALA A 46 -23.94 28.11 16.76
C ALA A 46 -24.93 29.26 17.00
N ARG A 47 -26.22 28.95 16.90
CA ARG A 47 -27.28 29.81 17.41
C ARG A 47 -27.13 29.84 18.93
N VAL A 48 -26.72 30.98 19.48
CA VAL A 48 -26.89 31.29 20.91
C VAL A 48 -27.81 32.51 21.00
N ARG A 49 -28.73 32.39 21.96
CA ARG A 49 -30.01 33.07 22.16
C ARG A 49 -30.00 34.59 22.07
#